data_AF-A0A950EF89-F1
#
_entry.id   AF-A0A950EF89-F1
#
_cell.length_a   1.000
_cell.length_b   1.000
_cell.length_c   1.000
_cell.angle_alpha   90.00
_cell.angle_beta   90.00
_cell.angle_gamma   90.00
#
_symmetry.space_group_name_H-M   'P 1'
#
loop_
_entity.id
_entity.type
_entity.pdbx_description
1 polymer ?
#
loop_
_entity_poly.entity_id
_entity_poly.type
_entity_poly.pdbx_seq_one_letter_code
_entity_poly.pdbx_strand_id
1 'polypeptide(L)' 'RNRIGMAVNDDHLPLIEAGIPAIDLIDFDYPYWHTTRDLPEQCSGESLAQVGRVVTAWLAQPRPLQR' A
#
# COMPACT_ATOMS: atom_id res chain seq x y z
N ARG A 1 14.25 -9.49 6.90
CA ARG A 1 15.44 -8.61 6.70
C ARG A 1 14.89 -7.25 6.29
N ASN A 2 15.08 -6.17 7.07
CA ASN A 2 14.76 -4.83 6.58
C ASN A 2 15.84 -4.41 5.59
N ARG A 3 15.44 -4.20 4.33
CA ARG A 3 16.30 -3.65 3.28
C ARG A 3 15.61 -2.41 2.75
N ILE A 4 16.38 -1.39 2.44
CA ILE A 4 15.88 -0.22 1.72
C ILE A 4 15.62 -0.67 0.27
N GLY A 5 14.39 -0.47 -0.19
CA GLY A 5 13.96 -0.73 -1.57
C GLY A 5 14.27 0.43 -2.51
N MET A 6 13.64 0.42 -3.68
CA MET A 6 13.69 1.53 -4.64
C MET A 6 12.95 2.77 -4.10
N ALA A 7 13.38 3.95 -4.53
CA ALA A 7 12.61 5.19 -4.33
C ALA A 7 11.43 5.25 -5.31
N VAL A 8 10.25 5.55 -4.79
CA VAL A 8 8.99 5.54 -5.54
C VAL A 8 8.46 6.95 -5.62
N ASN A 9 8.12 7.40 -6.82
CA ASN A 9 7.42 8.67 -7.03
C ASN A 9 5.94 8.36 -7.23
N ASP A 10 5.14 8.73 -6.24
CA ASP A 10 3.70 8.51 -6.20
C ASP A 10 3.04 9.62 -5.35
N ASP A 11 1.72 9.60 -5.26
CA ASP A 11 0.90 10.66 -4.66
C ASP A 11 1.22 10.93 -3.17
N HIS A 12 1.98 10.06 -2.51
CA HIS A 12 2.40 10.24 -1.12
C HIS A 12 3.48 11.31 -0.94
N LEU A 13 4.26 11.67 -1.97
CA LEU A 13 5.38 12.61 -1.82
C LEU A 13 4.93 14.01 -1.36
N PRO A 14 3.90 14.65 -1.97
CA PRO A 14 3.41 15.94 -1.49
C PRO A 14 2.87 15.90 -0.05
N LEU A 15 2.32 14.76 0.39
CA LEU A 15 1.85 14.58 1.77
C LEU A 15 3.02 14.57 2.75
N ILE A 16 4.08 13.85 2.41
CA ILE A 16 5.32 13.81 3.21
C ILE A 16 5.96 15.20 3.28
N GLU A 17 6.02 15.93 2.17
CA GLU A 17 6.55 17.31 2.12
C GLU A 17 5.74 18.27 3.01
N ALA A 18 4.43 18.05 3.14
CA ALA A 18 3.56 18.78 4.05
C ALA A 18 3.64 18.32 5.52
N GLY A 19 4.49 17.34 5.85
CA GLY A 19 4.67 16.80 7.20
C GLY A 19 3.61 15.77 7.62
N ILE A 20 2.84 15.22 6.67
CA ILE A 20 1.84 14.18 6.93
C ILE A 20 2.51 12.80 6.74
N PRO A 21 2.56 11.95 7.79
CA PRO A 21 3.10 10.60 7.64
C PRO A 21 2.25 9.76 6.68
N ALA A 22 2.89 9.10 5.74
CA ALA A 22 2.25 8.23 4.76
C ALA A 22 2.83 6.81 4.83
N ILE A 23 2.01 5.83 4.50
CA ILE A 23 2.41 4.44 4.24
C ILE A 23 1.90 4.10 2.84
N ASP A 24 2.82 3.71 1.97
CA ASP A 24 2.51 3.29 0.60
C ASP A 24 2.37 1.76 0.54
N LEU A 25 1.18 1.28 0.15
CA LEU A 25 0.85 -0.15 0.04
C LEU A 25 0.86 -0.54 -1.44
N ILE A 26 2.04 -0.87 -1.96
CA ILE A 26 2.31 -1.05 -3.38
C ILE A 26 3.16 -2.31 -3.64
N ASP A 27 2.96 -2.93 -4.82
CA ASP A 27 3.77 -4.03 -5.34
C ASP A 27 4.54 -3.56 -6.59
N PHE A 28 5.78 -4.04 -6.76
CA PHE A 28 6.66 -3.72 -7.90
C PHE A 28 6.95 -4.91 -8.80
N ASP A 29 6.53 -6.13 -8.42
CA ASP A 29 6.76 -7.34 -9.19
C ASP A 29 5.49 -7.83 -9.94
N TYR A 30 4.45 -6.97 -10.05
CA TYR A 30 3.21 -7.28 -10.76
C TYR A 30 3.38 -7.16 -12.28
N PRO A 31 3.31 -8.28 -13.05
CA PRO A 31 3.75 -8.32 -14.44
C PRO A 31 2.80 -7.64 -15.44
N TYR A 32 1.55 -7.39 -15.05
CA TYR A 32 0.54 -6.82 -15.94
C TYR A 32 0.42 -5.29 -15.83
N TRP A 33 1.13 -4.67 -14.89
CA TRP A 33 1.13 -3.22 -14.71
C TRP A 33 1.43 -2.49 -16.02
N HIS A 34 0.65 -1.45 -16.32
CA HIS A 34 0.76 -0.65 -17.54
C HIS A 34 0.61 -1.46 -18.86
N THR A 35 -0.12 -2.57 -18.81
CA THR A 35 -0.51 -3.32 -20.02
C THR A 35 -2.02 -3.34 -20.18
N THR A 36 -2.51 -3.67 -21.37
CA THR A 36 -3.95 -3.91 -21.59
C THR A 36 -4.47 -5.18 -20.91
N ARG A 37 -3.59 -5.95 -20.27
CA ARG A 37 -3.91 -7.16 -19.49
C ARG A 37 -4.08 -6.86 -18.01
N ASP A 38 -3.91 -5.61 -17.58
CA ASP A 38 -4.24 -5.18 -16.22
C ASP A 38 -5.76 -5.19 -16.04
N LEU A 39 -6.27 -6.38 -15.74
CA LEU A 39 -7.68 -6.71 -15.67
C LEU A 39 -7.97 -7.43 -14.35
N PRO A 40 -9.20 -7.35 -13.83
CA PRO A 40 -9.57 -7.99 -12.55
C PRO A 40 -9.27 -9.49 -12.47
N GLU A 41 -9.25 -10.20 -13.61
CA GLU A 41 -8.93 -11.62 -13.66
C GLU A 41 -7.47 -11.94 -13.32
N GLN A 42 -6.57 -10.95 -13.36
CA GLN A 42 -5.19 -11.10 -12.92
C GLN A 42 -5.02 -10.91 -11.40
N CYS A 43 -6.05 -10.42 -10.71
CA CYS A 43 -6.02 -10.22 -9.27
C CYS A 43 -6.40 -11.50 -8.51
N SER A 44 -5.73 -11.74 -7.37
CA SER A 44 -6.13 -12.80 -6.44
C SER A 44 -7.14 -12.26 -5.43
N GLY A 45 -8.37 -12.77 -5.47
CA GLY A 45 -9.41 -12.45 -4.48
C GLY A 45 -9.01 -12.85 -3.05
N GLU A 46 -8.23 -13.92 -2.89
CA GLU A 46 -7.70 -14.34 -1.59
C GLU A 46 -6.68 -13.31 -1.05
N SER A 47 -5.75 -12.85 -1.91
CA SER A 47 -4.76 -11.83 -1.52
C SER A 47 -5.43 -10.52 -1.11
N LEU A 48 -6.41 -10.05 -1.90
CA LEU A 48 -7.17 -8.84 -1.58
C LEU A 48 -7.93 -8.98 -0.24
N ALA A 49 -8.50 -10.16 0.04
CA ALA A 49 -9.16 -10.42 1.31
C ALA A 49 -8.18 -10.42 2.50
N GLN A 50 -6.94 -10.89 2.31
CA GLN A 50 -5.90 -10.84 3.35
C GLN A 50 -5.48 -9.40 3.65
N VAL A 51 -5.17 -8.61 2.62
CA VAL A 51 -4.82 -7.19 2.77
C VAL A 51 -5.97 -6.41 3.44
N GLY A 52 -7.20 -6.61 2.98
CA GLY A 52 -8.39 -5.97 3.55
C GLY A 52 -8.57 -6.27 5.04
N ARG A 53 -8.37 -7.53 5.47
CA ARG A 53 -8.43 -7.89 6.90
C ARG A 53 -7.35 -7.20 7.73
N VAL A 54 -6.13 -7.09 7.22
CA VAL A 54 -5.02 -6.44 7.93
C VAL A 54 -5.28 -4.95 8.08
N VAL A 55 -5.62 -4.26 6.99
CA VAL A 55 -5.88 -2.81 7.00
C VAL A 55 -7.06 -2.47 7.90
N THR A 56 -8.16 -3.24 7.82
CA THR A 56 -9.32 -3.02 8.69
C THR A 56 -9.02 -3.29 10.16
N ALA A 57 -8.27 -4.34 10.48
CA ALA A 57 -7.84 -4.62 11.85
C ALA A 57 -6.91 -3.53 12.41
N TRP A 58 -6.04 -2.96 11.57
CA TRP A 58 -5.16 -1.85 11.92
C TRP A 58 -5.94 -0.55 12.18
N LEU A 59 -6.89 -0.21 11.31
CA LEU A 59 -7.77 0.96 11.48
C LEU A 59 -8.67 0.87 12.72
N ALA A 60 -9.07 -0.36 13.09
CA ALA A 60 -9.87 -0.59 14.28
C ALA A 60 -9.10 -0.47 15.61
N GLN A 61 -7.77 -0.37 15.56
CA GLN A 61 -6.99 -0.15 16.78
C GLN A 61 -7.31 1.24 17.36
N PRO A 62 -7.45 1.36 18.70
CA PRO A 62 -7.57 2.66 19.34
C PRO A 62 -6.36 3.51 18.96
N ARG A 63 -6.61 4.74 18.48
CA ARG A 63 -5.52 5.67 18.24
C ARG A 63 -4.77 5.87 19.56
N PRO A 64 -3.46 5.57 19.64
CA PRO A 64 -2.73 5.90 20.84
C PRO A 64 -2.89 7.41 21.08
N LEU A 65 -3.21 7.78 22.32
CA LEU A 65 -3.29 9.18 22.73
C LEU A 65 -1.98 9.85 22.30
N GLN A 66 -2.08 10.77 21.33
CA GLN A 66 -0.94 11.61 20.94
C GLN A 66 -0.59 12.42 22.19
N ARG A 67 0.57 12.14 22.78
CA ARG A 67 1.18 12.98 23.82
C ARG A 67 1.84 14.18 23.17
#